data_AF-A0A950FJN7-F1
#
_entry.id   AF-A0A950FJN7-F1
#
_cell.length_a   1.000
_cell.length_b   1.000
_cell.length_c   1.000
_cell.angle_alpha   90.00
_cell.angle_beta   90.00
_cell.angle_gamma   90.00
#
_symmetry.space_group_name_H-M   'P 1'
#
loop_
_entity.id
_entity.type
_entity.pdbx_description
1 polymer ?
#
loop_
_entity_poly.entity_id
_entity_poly.type
_entity_poly.pdbx_seq_one_letter_code
_entity_poly.pdbx_strand_id
1 'polypeptide(L)'
;FRTPNLFHYVSLAGRLTPHRLHLLFANRLRGMGPDSHEPWPTYYRLNSRKAIKRAADFAGFRETTLRLVETKPAYLVFHPIAFYAGVAYERIVNRYELLAPLRANILGRLTK
;
A
#
# COMPACT_ATOMS: atom_id res chain seq x y z
N PHE A 1 -6.01 -13.26 -1.72
CA PHE A 1 -4.67 -12.68 -1.80
C PHE A 1 -4.65 -11.28 -1.18
N ARG A 2 -3.47 -10.75 -0.84
CA ARG A 2 -3.27 -9.38 -0.34
C ARG A 2 -2.16 -8.70 -1.14
N THR A 3 -2.34 -7.44 -1.47
CA THR A 3 -1.34 -6.63 -2.20
C THR A 3 -1.38 -5.17 -1.72
N PRO A 4 -0.24 -4.46 -1.67
CA PRO A 4 -0.26 -3.03 -1.40
C PRO A 4 -0.96 -2.29 -2.54
N ASN A 5 -1.65 -1.20 -2.20
CA ASN A 5 -2.33 -0.36 -3.16
C ASN A 5 -1.37 0.70 -3.71
N LEU A 6 -1.21 0.75 -5.02
CA LEU A 6 -0.37 1.71 -5.72
C LEU A 6 -0.71 3.17 -5.37
N PHE A 7 -1.97 3.47 -5.09
CA PHE A 7 -2.43 4.83 -4.82
C PHE A 7 -2.32 5.26 -3.36
N HIS A 8 -1.85 4.39 -2.46
CA HIS A 8 -1.53 4.80 -1.09
C HIS A 8 -0.29 5.69 -1.07
N TYR A 9 -0.23 6.63 -0.14
CA TYR A 9 0.84 7.63 -0.09
C TYR A 9 2.23 6.99 0.03
N VAL A 10 2.36 5.83 0.69
CA VAL A 10 3.63 5.11 0.82
C VAL A 10 4.06 4.50 -0.52
N SER A 11 3.12 3.89 -1.24
CA SER A 11 3.40 3.29 -2.55
C SER A 11 3.70 4.35 -3.61
N LEU A 12 2.98 5.48 -3.57
CA LEU A 12 3.26 6.63 -4.43
C LEU A 12 4.63 7.24 -4.12
N ALA A 13 4.92 7.51 -2.84
CA ALA A 13 6.24 7.99 -2.43
C ALA A 13 7.32 7.03 -2.91
N GLY A 14 7.14 5.73 -2.70
CA GLY A 14 8.08 4.72 -3.16
C GLY A 14 8.23 4.63 -4.67
N ARG A 15 7.19 4.95 -5.46
CA ARG A 15 7.31 5.00 -6.92
C ARG A 15 8.07 6.24 -7.40
N LEU A 16 7.93 7.36 -6.69
CA LEU A 16 8.52 8.64 -7.05
C LEU A 16 9.95 8.80 -6.55
N THR A 17 10.31 8.15 -5.44
CA THR A 17 11.67 8.22 -4.90
C THR A 17 12.63 7.31 -5.68
N PRO A 18 13.76 7.84 -6.18
CA PRO A 18 14.86 7.03 -6.70
C PRO A 18 15.25 5.92 -5.74
N HIS A 19 15.69 4.78 -6.28
CA HIS A 19 16.07 3.59 -5.51
C HIS A 19 17.11 3.88 -4.40
N ARG A 20 17.98 4.88 -4.60
CA ARG A 20 18.95 5.35 -3.60
C ARG A 20 18.30 5.94 -2.33
N LEU A 21 17.15 6.61 -2.47
CA LEU A 21 16.40 7.15 -1.32
C LEU A 21 15.60 6.06 -0.60
N HIS A 22 15.18 5.01 -1.32
CA HIS A 22 14.63 3.80 -0.68
C HIS A 22 15.64 3.15 0.26
N LEU A 23 16.89 3.00 -0.15
CA LEU A 23 17.95 2.40 0.68
C LEU A 23 18.18 3.19 1.97
N LEU A 24 18.16 4.53 1.89
CA LEU A 24 18.42 5.41 3.05
C LEU A 24 17.25 5.49 4.04
N PHE A 25 16.01 5.55 3.54
CA PHE A 25 14.84 5.82 4.38
C PHE A 25 13.99 4.59 4.67
N ALA A 26 13.95 3.57 3.81
CA ALA A 26 13.03 2.44 3.98
C ALA A 26 13.39 1.59 5.21
N ASN A 27 14.68 1.31 5.46
CA ASN A 27 15.09 0.53 6.63
C ASN A 27 14.79 1.28 7.94
N ARG A 28 15.07 2.58 7.98
CA ARG A 28 14.80 3.45 9.14
C ARG A 28 13.30 3.63 9.40
N LEU A 29 12.49 3.82 8.36
CA LEU A 29 11.03 3.96 8.49
C LEU A 29 10.31 2.63 8.78
N ARG A 30 10.88 1.50 8.39
CA ARG A 30 10.37 0.16 8.73
C ARG A 30 10.84 -0.32 10.12
N GLY A 31 11.71 0.43 10.80
CA GLY A 31 12.31 0.02 12.06
C GLY A 31 13.22 -1.20 11.94
N MET A 32 13.76 -1.46 10.74
CA MET A 32 14.69 -2.57 10.50
C MET A 32 16.12 -2.12 10.79
N GLY A 33 16.91 -2.98 11.45
CA GLY A 33 18.29 -2.71 11.83
C GLY A 33 19.23 -2.51 10.64
N PRO A 34 20.46 -2.00 10.87
CA PRO A 34 21.44 -1.71 9.80
C PRO A 34 21.76 -2.88 8.88
N ASP A 35 21.62 -4.12 9.37
CA ASP A 35 21.91 -5.36 8.64
C ASP A 35 20.74 -5.90 7.80
N SER A 36 19.68 -5.11 7.63
CA SER A 36 18.52 -5.52 6.84
C SER A 36 18.81 -5.44 5.34
N HIS A 37 18.50 -6.55 4.65
CA HIS A 37 18.71 -6.73 3.22
C HIS A 37 18.13 -5.57 2.39
N GLU A 38 18.83 -5.19 1.32
CA GLU A 38 18.41 -4.12 0.43
C GLU A 38 16.98 -4.37 -0.09
N PRO A 39 16.11 -3.35 -0.09
CA PRO A 39 14.77 -3.50 -0.64
C PRO A 39 14.86 -3.84 -2.13
N TRP A 40 14.40 -5.03 -2.51
CA TRP A 40 14.29 -5.46 -3.90
C TRP A 40 13.54 -4.43 -4.78
N PRO A 41 13.85 -4.37 -6.10
CA PRO A 41 13.09 -3.56 -7.04
C PRO A 41 11.59 -3.82 -6.95
N THR A 42 10.81 -2.78 -6.67
CA THR A 42 9.37 -2.89 -6.44
C THR A 42 8.60 -2.60 -7.73
N TYR A 43 7.86 -3.59 -8.23
CA TYR A 43 7.04 -3.46 -9.45
C TYR A 43 5.55 -3.44 -9.12
N TYR A 44 4.85 -2.38 -9.52
CA TYR A 44 3.42 -2.21 -9.26
C TYR A 44 2.53 -2.70 -10.42
N ARG A 45 2.44 -4.03 -10.62
CA ARG A 45 1.68 -4.63 -11.74
C ARG A 45 0.25 -5.04 -11.38
N LEU A 46 0.03 -5.53 -10.16
CA LEU A 46 -1.27 -5.98 -9.65
C LEU A 46 -1.66 -5.23 -8.38
N ASN A 47 -1.40 -3.93 -8.39
CA ASN A 47 -1.51 -3.05 -7.21
C ASN A 47 -2.62 -2.00 -7.38
N SER A 48 -3.50 -2.16 -8.37
CA SER A 48 -4.70 -1.33 -8.53
C SER A 48 -5.90 -2.21 -8.83
N ARG A 49 -7.10 -1.78 -8.41
CA ARG A 49 -8.35 -2.52 -8.69
C ARG A 49 -8.51 -2.82 -10.18
N LYS A 50 -8.22 -1.82 -11.03
CA LYS A 50 -8.33 -1.94 -12.49
C LYS A 50 -7.33 -2.94 -13.09
N ALA A 51 -6.10 -3.00 -12.58
CA ALA A 51 -5.12 -3.98 -13.06
C ALA A 51 -5.48 -5.39 -12.61
N ILE A 52 -5.89 -5.55 -11.35
CA ILE A 52 -6.32 -6.84 -10.79
C ILE A 52 -7.53 -7.40 -11.54
N LYS A 53 -8.57 -6.58 -11.72
CA LYS A 53 -9.79 -7.03 -12.41
C LYS A 53 -9.48 -7.47 -13.84
N ARG A 54 -8.73 -6.67 -14.61
CA ARG A 54 -8.32 -7.04 -15.98
C ARG A 54 -7.56 -8.36 -16.04
N ALA A 55 -6.64 -8.58 -15.10
CA ALA A 55 -5.88 -9.83 -15.03
C ALA A 55 -6.75 -11.03 -14.65
N ALA A 56 -7.69 -10.85 -13.71
CA ALA A 56 -8.63 -11.89 -13.30
C ALA A 56 -9.59 -12.27 -14.44
N ASP A 57 -10.15 -11.27 -15.13
CA ASP A 57 -11.02 -11.46 -16.29
C ASP A 57 -10.28 -12.21 -17.40
N PHE A 58 -9.03 -11.80 -17.70
CA PHE A 58 -8.19 -12.49 -18.70
C PHE A 58 -7.88 -13.95 -18.32
N ALA A 59 -7.69 -14.23 -17.04
CA ALA A 59 -7.44 -15.59 -16.53
C ALA A 59 -8.71 -16.46 -16.41
N GLY A 60 -9.90 -15.91 -16.73
CA GLY A 60 -11.16 -16.64 -16.72
C GLY A 60 -11.79 -16.82 -15.33
N PHE A 61 -11.49 -15.94 -14.38
CA PHE A 61 -12.21 -15.92 -13.09
C PHE A 61 -13.60 -15.29 -13.27
N ARG A 62 -14.61 -15.84 -12.59
CA ARG A 62 -16.01 -15.41 -12.70
C ARG A 62 -16.38 -14.35 -11.67
N GLU A 63 -15.85 -14.48 -10.46
CA GLU A 63 -16.12 -13.54 -9.36
C GLU A 63 -14.80 -12.96 -8.84
N THR A 64 -14.70 -11.63 -8.81
CA THR A 64 -13.56 -10.90 -8.25
C THR A 64 -14.04 -9.90 -7.20
N THR A 65 -13.89 -10.23 -5.93
CA THR A 65 -14.21 -9.33 -4.81
C THR A 65 -12.94 -8.62 -4.37
N LEU A 66 -12.93 -7.28 -4.38
CA LEU A 66 -11.80 -6.47 -3.91
C LEU A 66 -12.23 -5.52 -2.80
N ARG A 67 -11.60 -5.64 -1.62
CA ARG A 67 -11.81 -4.75 -0.48
C ARG A 67 -10.54 -3.97 -0.18
N LEU A 68 -10.69 -2.66 0.00
CA LEU A 68 -9.58 -1.79 0.36
C LEU A 68 -9.63 -1.43 1.84
N VAL A 69 -8.48 -1.56 2.51
CA VAL A 69 -8.36 -1.45 3.96
C VAL A 69 -7.17 -0.57 4.31
N GLU A 70 -7.43 0.48 5.09
CA GLU A 70 -6.38 1.24 5.76
C GLU A 70 -6.12 0.63 7.13
N THR A 71 -4.85 0.60 7.53
CA THR A 71 -4.41 0.10 8.82
C THR A 71 -3.80 1.24 9.64
N LYS A 72 -3.39 0.96 10.88
CA LYS A 72 -2.67 1.93 11.71
C LYS A 72 -1.51 2.61 10.95
N PRO A 73 -1.19 3.88 11.26
CA PRO A 73 -0.18 4.67 10.54
C PRO A 73 1.25 4.23 10.91
N ALA A 74 1.63 3.02 10.49
CA ALA A 74 2.91 2.40 10.85
C ALA A 74 4.14 3.19 10.35
N TYR A 75 4.01 3.92 9.23
CA TYR A 75 5.09 4.71 8.65
C TYR A 75 5.32 6.07 9.34
N LEU A 76 4.42 6.46 10.26
CA LEU A 76 4.44 7.77 10.90
C LEU A 76 4.69 7.69 12.42
N VAL A 77 5.08 6.51 12.93
CA VAL A 77 5.32 6.27 14.36
C VAL A 77 6.60 6.93 14.89
N PHE A 78 7.46 7.45 14.02
CA PHE A 78 8.75 8.04 14.40
C PHE A 78 8.62 9.40 15.12
N HIS A 79 7.47 10.07 15.03
CA HIS A 79 7.26 11.38 15.66
C HIS A 79 5.79 11.58 16.09
N PRO A 80 5.50 12.15 17.29
CA PRO A 80 4.13 12.30 17.77
C PRO A 80 3.20 13.06 16.81
N ILE A 81 3.65 14.19 16.27
CA ILE A 81 2.85 15.00 15.31
C ILE A 81 2.57 14.19 14.03
N ALA A 82 3.56 13.48 13.51
CA ALA A 82 3.39 12.65 12.32
C ALA A 82 2.42 11.50 12.60
N PHE A 83 2.51 10.89 13.78
CA PHE A 83 1.61 9.84 14.23
C PHE A 83 0.16 10.35 14.29
N TYR A 84 -0.09 11.50 14.92
CA TYR A 84 -1.44 12.08 14.97
C TYR A 84 -1.98 12.46 13.58
N ALA A 85 -1.14 13.00 12.69
CA ALA A 85 -1.52 13.22 11.30
C ALA A 85 -1.89 11.92 10.60
N GLY A 86 -1.14 10.84 10.84
CA GLY A 86 -1.44 9.50 10.35
C GLY A 86 -2.75 8.93 10.87
N VAL A 87 -3.06 9.14 12.16
CA VAL A 87 -4.34 8.73 12.76
C VAL A 87 -5.49 9.52 12.15
N ALA A 88 -5.32 10.84 11.94
CA ALA A 88 -6.33 11.66 11.28
C ALA A 88 -6.58 11.17 9.85
N TYR A 89 -5.52 10.90 9.08
CA TYR A 89 -5.61 10.31 7.75
C TYR A 89 -6.36 8.98 7.76
N GLU A 90 -5.96 8.03 8.61
CA GLU A 90 -6.57 6.71 8.75
C GLU A 90 -8.08 6.82 9.02
N ARG A 91 -8.48 7.65 9.99
CA ARG A 91 -9.89 7.89 10.32
C ARG A 91 -10.68 8.48 9.15
N ILE A 92 -10.09 9.41 8.40
CA ILE A 92 -10.76 10.06 7.26
C ILE A 92 -10.97 9.05 6.11
N VAL A 93 -9.94 8.32 5.71
CA VAL A 93 -10.06 7.37 4.57
C VAL A 93 -10.89 6.14 4.90
N ASN A 94 -10.96 5.73 6.18
CA ASN A 94 -11.85 4.65 6.62
C ASN A 94 -13.31 5.11 6.77
N ARG A 95 -13.55 6.39 7.06
CA ARG A 95 -14.92 6.94 7.15
C ARG A 95 -15.61 7.07 5.78
N TYR A 96 -14.88 7.47 4.75
CA TYR A 96 -15.45 7.78 3.44
C TYR A 96 -15.06 6.73 2.38
N GLU A 97 -16.04 6.01 1.83
CA GLU A 97 -15.78 5.02 0.76
C GLU A 97 -15.26 5.64 -0.54
N LEU A 98 -15.56 6.92 -0.80
CA LEU A 98 -14.96 7.68 -1.91
C LEU A 98 -13.43 7.76 -1.80
N LEU A 99 -12.89 7.72 -0.57
CA LEU A 99 -11.46 7.74 -0.30
C LEU A 99 -10.87 6.32 -0.18
N ALA A 100 -11.67 5.27 -0.35
CA ALA A 100 -11.18 3.90 -0.33
C ALA A 100 -10.01 3.64 -1.29
N PRO A 101 -9.92 4.25 -2.50
CA PRO A 101 -8.75 4.13 -3.36
C PRO A 101 -7.44 4.63 -2.76
N LEU A 102 -7.46 5.41 -1.68
CA LEU A 102 -6.24 5.89 -1.01
C LEU A 102 -5.76 4.92 0.09
N ARG A 103 -6.56 3.92 0.46
CA ARG A 103 -6.24 2.97 1.53
C ARG A 103 -5.07 2.05 1.17
N ALA A 104 -4.34 1.58 2.18
CA ALA A 104 -3.03 0.94 2.06
C ALA A 104 -3.04 -0.41 1.35
N ASN A 105 -4.04 -1.25 1.63
CA ASN A 105 -4.05 -2.64 1.18
C ASN A 105 -5.28 -2.96 0.35
N ILE A 106 -5.10 -3.78 -0.67
CA ILE A 106 -6.17 -4.44 -1.41
C ILE A 106 -6.20 -5.90 -0.97
N LEU A 107 -7.33 -6.32 -0.42
CA LEU A 107 -7.66 -7.72 -0.15
C LEU A 107 -8.56 -8.21 -1.28
N GLY A 108 -8.14 -9.28 -1.94
CA GLY A 108 -8.88 -9.83 -3.08
C GLY A 108 -9.23 -11.30 -2.92
N ARG A 109 -10.47 -11.65 -3.30
CA ARG A 109 -10.94 -13.03 -3.47
C ARG A 109 -11.30 -13.23 -4.94
N LEU A 110 -10.76 -14.28 -5.55
CA LEU A 110 -11.05 -14.69 -6.92
C LEU A 110 -11.69 -16.08 -6.88
N THR A 111 -12.81 -16.25 -7.56
CA THR A 111 -13.52 -17.52 -7.69
C THR A 111 -13.67 -17.87 -9.16
N LYS A 112 -13.38 -19.12 -9.52
CA LYS A 112 -13.45 -19.62 -10.90
C LYS A 112 -14.75 -20.37 -11.13
#